data_AF-X1HWK8-F1
#
_entry.id   AF-X1HWK8-F1
#
_cell.length_a   1.000
_cell.length_b   1.000
_cell.length_c   1.000
_cell.angle_alpha   90.00
_cell.angle_beta   90.00
_cell.angle_gamma   90.00
#
_symmetry.space_group_name_H-M   'P 1'
#
loop_
_entity.id
_entity.type
_entity.pdbx_description
1 polymer ?
#
loop_
_entity_poly.entity_id
_entity_poly.type
_entity_poly.pdbx_seq_one_letter_code
_entity_poly.pdbx_strand_id
1 'polypeptide(L)' 'MKIVVAPDSFKGSLTAVEVSDAIGQGVREIFPEAEIVKSPWLMV' A
#
# COMPACT_ATOMS: atom_id res chain seq x y z
N MET A 1 -15.48 -4.26 2.75
CA MET A 1 -14.41 -5.27 2.54
C MET A 1 -13.15 -4.75 3.20
N LYS A 2 -12.32 -5.62 3.79
CA LYS A 2 -11.06 -5.23 4.42
C LYS A 2 -9.88 -5.74 3.60
N ILE A 3 -8.96 -4.84 3.23
CA ILE A 3 -7.80 -5.14 2.38
C ILE A 3 -6.53 -4.74 3.14
N VAL A 4 -5.61 -5.70 3.30
CA VAL A 4 -4.29 -5.45 3.88
C VAL A 4 -3.30 -5.24 2.75
N VAL A 5 -2.61 -4.10 2.77
CA VAL A 5 -1.55 -3.74 1.81
C VAL A 5 -0.23 -3.84 2.55
N ALA A 6 0.54 -4.90 2.28
CA ALA A 6 1.82 -5.18 2.93
C ALA A 6 2.96 -5.35 1.91
N PRO A 7 3.31 -4.29 1.15
CA PRO A 7 4.38 -4.35 0.15
C PRO A 7 5.76 -4.17 0.78
N ASP A 8 6.78 -4.51 -0.01
CA ASP A 8 8.16 -4.09 0.18
C ASP A 8 8.46 -2.84 -0.67
N SER A 9 9.60 -2.22 -0.41
CA SER A 9 10.16 -1.13 -1.19
C SER A 9 10.56 -1.56 -2.60
N PHE A 10 10.53 -0.61 -3.53
CA PHE A 10 11.14 -0.77 -4.84
C PHE A 10 12.54 -0.18 -4.77
N LYS A 11 13.55 -1.06 -4.70
CA LYS A 11 14.96 -0.69 -4.48
C LYS A 11 15.42 0.42 -5.43
N GLY A 12 15.82 1.55 -4.85
CA GLY A 12 16.29 2.73 -5.58
C GLY A 12 15.20 3.57 -6.24
N SER A 13 13.93 3.33 -5.93
CA SER A 13 12.79 4.05 -6.51
C SER A 13 11.80 4.53 -5.46
N LEU A 14 11.01 3.62 -4.86
CA LEU A 14 9.95 3.96 -3.91
C LEU A 14 10.18 3.22 -2.59
N THR A 15 9.95 3.91 -1.49
CA THR A 15 9.85 3.32 -0.15
C THR A 15 8.63 2.40 -0.07
N ALA A 16 8.65 1.44 0.86
CA ALA A 16 7.49 0.56 1.09
C ALA A 16 6.21 1.34 1.47
N VAL A 17 6.36 2.53 2.08
CA VAL A 17 5.26 3.44 2.41
C VAL A 17 4.64 4.01 1.13
N GLU A 18 5.45 4.56 0.22
CA GLU A 18 4.96 5.11 -1.05
C GLU A 18 4.28 4.04 -1.91
N VAL A 19 4.83 2.82 -1.93
CA VAL A 19 4.19 1.68 -2.61
C VAL A 19 2.84 1.35 -1.94
N SER A 20 2.77 1.34 -0.61
CA SER A 20 1.51 1.09 0.12
C SER A 20 0.45 2.15 -0.15
N ASP A 21 0.87 3.41 -0.31
CA ASP A 21 0.00 4.53 -0.62
C ASP A 21 -0.56 4.41 -2.05
N ALA A 22 0.30 4.15 -3.02
CA ALA A 22 -0.10 3.98 -4.42
C ALA A 22 -1.07 2.80 -4.60
N ILE A 23 -0.78 1.64 -4.00
CA ILE A 23 -1.69 0.49 -4.01
C ILE A 23 -3.02 0.86 -3.34
N GLY A 24 -2.98 1.52 -2.18
CA GLY A 24 -4.18 1.93 -1.47
C GLY A 24 -5.03 2.95 -2.23
N GLN A 25 -4.43 3.79 -3.08
CA GLN A 25 -5.15 4.71 -3.94
C GLN A 25 -5.87 3.96 -5.06
N GLY A 26 -5.15 3.12 -5.82
CA GLY A 26 -5.75 2.33 -6.90
C GLY A 26 -6.86 1.39 -6.43
N VAL A 27 -6.74 0.83 -5.22
CA VAL A 27 -7.82 0.02 -4.63
C VAL A 27 -9.07 0.87 -4.36
N ARG A 28 -8.93 2.11 -3.86
CA ARG A 28 -10.08 2.99 -3.60
C ARG A 28 -10.78 3.48 -4.85
N GLU A 29 -10.07 3.56 -5.98
CA GLU A 29 -10.68 3.93 -7.27
C GLU A 29 -11.73 2.90 -7.71
N ILE A 30 -11.56 1.62 -7.35
CA ILE A 30 -12.49 0.53 -7.70
C ILE A 30 -13.42 0.18 -6.53
N PHE A 31 -12.92 0.25 -5.30
CA PHE A 31 -13.66 -0.05 -4.07
C PHE A 31 -13.56 1.12 -3.08
N PRO A 32 -14.35 2.20 -3.28
CA PRO A 32 -14.26 3.41 -2.47
C PRO A 32 -14.45 3.18 -0.96
N GLU A 33 -15.31 2.22 -0.62
CA GLU A 33 -15.68 1.86 0.76
C GLU A 33 -14.77 0.76 1.36
N ALA A 34 -13.67 0.41 0.70
CA ALA A 34 -12.73 -0.57 1.25
C ALA A 34 -11.99 0.00 2.47
N GLU A 35 -11.99 -0.75 3.57
CA GLU A 35 -11.09 -0.49 4.70
C GLU A 35 -9.70 -0.96 4.31
N ILE A 36 -8.76 -0.02 4.17
CA ILE A 36 -7.38 -0.31 3.77
C ILE A 36 -6.47 -0.21 4.99
N VAL A 37 -5.86 -1.32 5.36
CA VAL A 37 -4.83 -1.38 6.40
C VAL A 37 -3.47 -1.49 5.71
N LYS A 38 -2.63 -0.47 5.89
CA LYS A 38 -1.27 -0.44 5.32
C LYS A 38 -0.28 -0.98 6.35
N SER A 39 0.52 -1.97 5.93
CA SER A 39 1.57 -2.60 6.73
C SER A 39 2.87 -2.66 5.91
N PRO A 40 3.48 -1.51 5.56
CA PRO A 40 4.72 -1.47 4.80
C PRO A 40 5.84 -2.18 5.55
N TRP A 41 6.58 -3.05 4.85
CA TRP A 41 7.79 -3.63 5.40
C TRP A 41 8.96 -2.68 5.17
N LEU A 42 9.50 -2.13 6.27
CA LEU A 42 10.68 -1.28 6.24
C LEU A 42 11.89 -2.14 6.61
N MET A 43 12.75 -2.46 5.63
CA MET A 43 14.13 -2.83 5.94
C MET A 43 14.85 -1.55 6.37
N VAL A 44 15.07 -1.41 7.68
CA VAL A 44 16.14 -0.55 8.22
C VAL A 44 17.49 -1.17 7.94
#